data_AF-A0A1B9F827-F1
#
_entry.id   AF-A0A1B9F827-F1
#
_cell.length_a   1.000
_cell.length_b   1.000
_cell.length_c   1.000
_cell.angle_alpha   90.00
_cell.angle_beta   90.00
_cell.angle_gamma   90.00
#
_symmetry.space_group_name_H-M   'P 1'
#
loop_
_entity.id
_entity.type
_entity.pdbx_description
1 polymer ?
#
loop_
_entity_poly.entity_id
_entity_poly.type
_entity_poly.pdbx_seq_one_letter_code
_entity_poly.pdbx_strand_id
1 'polypeptide(L)'
;MDRKNLRKNDSWILALDLLRQPIWPLIRLAHMLFLAGGYDAPKDLINDLPSPLDTGSLVYENPKERLYNYLDILEPLVLGKIPTQKILGNDSEELDPIETSLIFYHQKVLERELETINSLLCGPCNCHLCCIGPGAHDKNLFFEIPLRKDELSLFNVDVISTQASKSMSPYDDNSLLINGVPFFELGPIIIEWKRGHSLILSRESICPNLDASLGCKVYSKRPITCRRPQIFAYVIEENSKSGTFQFQGKLLAILDCPYVPELRQEIHQYASLNELDVILTKNRC
;
A
#
# COMPACT_ATOMS: atom_id res chain seq x y z
N MET A 1 -22.42 14.60 -3.99
CA MET A 1 -22.27 13.60 -5.07
C MET A 1 -23.22 12.46 -4.78
N ASP A 2 -24.11 12.10 -5.71
CA ASP A 2 -25.12 11.05 -5.48
C ASP A 2 -24.44 9.67 -5.43
N ARG A 3 -24.51 9.01 -4.27
CA ARG A 3 -23.88 7.71 -4.00
C ARG A 3 -24.37 6.62 -4.95
N LYS A 4 -25.59 6.74 -5.49
CA LYS A 4 -26.13 5.79 -6.47
C LYS A 4 -25.39 5.79 -7.80
N ASN A 5 -24.61 6.83 -8.10
CA ASN A 5 -23.86 6.93 -9.35
C ASN A 5 -22.47 6.27 -9.27
N LEU A 6 -21.88 6.16 -8.06
CA LEU A 6 -20.53 5.58 -7.89
C LEU A 6 -20.49 4.09 -8.23
N ARG A 7 -21.47 3.31 -7.77
CA ARG A 7 -21.54 1.86 -8.06
C ARG A 7 -21.78 1.52 -9.54
N LYS A 8 -22.08 2.51 -10.39
CA LYS A 8 -22.23 2.36 -11.85
C LYS A 8 -20.97 2.77 -12.62
N ASN A 9 -19.96 3.31 -11.93
CA ASN A 9 -18.71 3.68 -12.57
C ASN A 9 -17.87 2.42 -12.88
N ASP A 10 -17.32 2.34 -14.08
CA ASP A 10 -16.56 1.16 -14.53
C ASP A 10 -15.37 0.85 -13.61
N SER A 11 -14.60 1.86 -13.18
CA SER A 11 -13.49 1.66 -12.24
C SER A 11 -13.98 1.11 -10.90
N TRP A 12 -15.14 1.58 -10.44
CA TRP A 12 -15.73 1.09 -9.19
C TRP A 12 -16.18 -0.36 -9.31
N ILE A 13 -16.80 -0.74 -10.44
CA ILE A 13 -17.21 -2.12 -10.72
C ILE A 13 -15.97 -3.03 -10.72
N LEU A 14 -14.92 -2.63 -11.44
CA LEU A 14 -13.65 -3.37 -11.47
C LEU A 14 -13.03 -3.53 -10.08
N ALA A 15 -13.07 -2.48 -9.25
CA ALA A 15 -12.56 -2.54 -7.88
C ALA A 15 -13.36 -3.52 -7.00
N LEU A 16 -14.69 -3.54 -7.16
CA LEU A 16 -15.55 -4.48 -6.44
C LEU A 16 -15.27 -5.92 -6.84
N ASP A 17 -15.01 -6.18 -8.11
CA ASP A 17 -14.67 -7.51 -8.59
C ASP A 17 -13.32 -7.99 -8.01
N LEU A 18 -12.33 -7.09 -7.93
CA LEU A 18 -11.06 -7.37 -7.25
C LEU A 18 -11.23 -7.62 -5.75
N LEU A 19 -12.06 -6.82 -5.05
CA LEU A 19 -12.36 -7.04 -3.63
C LEU A 19 -13.04 -8.39 -3.36
N ARG A 20 -13.81 -8.91 -4.32
CA ARG A 20 -14.51 -10.20 -4.21
C ARG A 20 -13.65 -11.39 -4.59
N GLN A 21 -12.59 -11.17 -5.36
CA GLN A 21 -11.67 -12.21 -5.83
C GLN A 21 -10.21 -11.85 -5.51
N PRO A 22 -9.85 -11.73 -4.22
CA PRO A 22 -8.46 -11.50 -3.84
C PRO A 22 -7.55 -12.58 -4.40
N ILE A 23 -6.32 -12.22 -4.75
CA ILE A 23 -5.40 -13.15 -5.40
C ILE A 23 -4.70 -14.13 -4.44
N TRP A 24 -4.65 -13.81 -3.14
CA TRP A 24 -3.89 -14.60 -2.16
C TRP A 24 -4.31 -16.07 -2.03
N PRO A 25 -5.62 -16.43 -2.01
CA PRO A 25 -6.02 -17.85 -1.99
C PRO A 25 -5.46 -18.65 -3.18
N LEU A 26 -5.43 -18.03 -4.36
CA LEU A 26 -4.86 -18.65 -5.56
C LEU A 26 -3.33 -18.79 -5.46
N ILE A 27 -2.63 -17.79 -4.94
CA ILE A 27 -1.17 -17.87 -4.70
C ILE A 27 -0.83 -18.97 -3.68
N ARG A 28 -1.60 -19.10 -2.60
CA ARG A 28 -1.43 -20.18 -1.62
C ARG A 28 -1.66 -21.55 -2.22
N LEU A 29 -2.71 -21.72 -3.01
CA LEU A 29 -2.95 -22.98 -3.71
C LEU A 29 -1.79 -23.31 -4.67
N ALA A 30 -1.34 -22.33 -5.47
CA ALA A 30 -0.21 -22.52 -6.37
C ALA A 30 1.07 -22.90 -5.60
N HIS A 31 1.35 -22.27 -4.47
CA HIS A 31 2.49 -22.63 -3.63
C HIS A 31 2.40 -24.08 -3.13
N MET A 32 1.24 -24.51 -2.62
CA MET A 32 1.04 -25.90 -2.18
C MET A 32 1.19 -26.90 -3.34
N LEU A 33 0.62 -26.59 -4.51
CA LEU A 33 0.73 -27.43 -5.70
C LEU A 33 2.17 -27.53 -6.22
N PHE A 34 2.94 -26.44 -6.14
CA PHE A 34 4.35 -26.44 -6.52
C PHE A 34 5.16 -27.40 -5.64
N LEU A 35 5.01 -27.28 -4.32
CA LEU A 35 5.69 -28.14 -3.34
C LEU A 35 5.32 -29.62 -3.47
N ALA A 36 4.08 -29.92 -3.86
CA ALA A 36 3.60 -31.29 -3.98
C ALA A 36 3.80 -31.92 -5.38
N GLY A 37 3.87 -31.09 -6.43
CA GLY A 37 3.71 -31.54 -7.82
C GLY A 37 5.00 -31.83 -8.60
N GLY A 38 6.18 -31.56 -8.02
CA GLY A 38 7.47 -31.86 -8.65
C GLY A 38 7.76 -31.01 -9.90
N TYR A 39 7.31 -29.76 -9.91
CA TYR A 39 7.57 -28.82 -11.00
C TYR A 39 8.98 -28.22 -10.89
N ASP A 40 9.65 -28.01 -12.03
CA ASP A 40 10.98 -27.40 -12.08
C ASP A 40 10.92 -25.86 -11.94
N ALA A 41 9.90 -25.23 -12.52
CA ALA A 41 9.70 -23.79 -12.43
C ALA A 41 8.23 -23.40 -12.15
N PRO A 42 7.96 -22.27 -11.48
CA PRO A 42 6.60 -21.82 -11.20
C PRO A 42 5.76 -21.62 -12.47
N LYS A 43 6.42 -21.26 -13.58
CA LYS A 43 5.75 -21.12 -14.89
C LYS A 43 5.18 -22.43 -15.41
N ASP A 44 5.85 -23.56 -15.14
CA ASP A 44 5.39 -24.88 -15.58
C ASP A 44 4.11 -25.25 -14.84
N LEU A 45 4.09 -25.04 -13.52
CA LEU A 45 2.87 -25.17 -12.72
C LEU A 45 1.75 -24.29 -13.28
N ILE A 46 2.00 -22.99 -13.50
CA ILE A 46 0.96 -22.06 -14.00
C ILE A 46 0.40 -22.54 -15.34
N ASN A 47 1.26 -23.05 -16.23
CA ASN A 47 0.85 -23.58 -17.53
C ASN A 47 -0.03 -24.82 -17.43
N ASP A 48 0.12 -25.62 -16.37
CA ASP A 48 -0.64 -26.84 -16.15
C ASP A 48 -1.94 -26.64 -15.34
N LEU A 49 -2.15 -25.45 -14.76
CA LEU A 49 -3.39 -25.18 -14.01
C LEU A 49 -4.64 -25.30 -14.91
N PRO A 50 -5.73 -25.92 -14.41
CA PRO A 50 -7.00 -25.96 -15.13
C PRO A 50 -7.66 -24.57 -15.15
N SER A 51 -8.69 -24.41 -15.97
CA SER A 51 -9.53 -23.22 -16.00
C SER A 51 -10.98 -23.67 -16.23
N PRO A 52 -11.90 -23.45 -15.26
CA PRO A 52 -11.72 -22.76 -13.98
C PRO A 52 -10.92 -23.56 -12.93
N LEU A 53 -10.48 -22.88 -11.86
CA LEU A 53 -9.80 -23.48 -10.69
C LEU A 53 -10.45 -23.05 -9.38
N ASP A 54 -10.77 -24.02 -8.52
CA ASP A 54 -11.38 -23.83 -7.20
C ASP A 54 -10.30 -23.87 -6.09
N THR A 55 -10.24 -22.83 -5.25
CA THR A 55 -9.35 -22.76 -4.07
C THR A 55 -10.04 -23.19 -2.77
N GLY A 56 -11.24 -23.73 -2.84
CA GLY A 56 -12.13 -24.06 -1.72
C GLY A 56 -12.95 -22.86 -1.22
N SER A 57 -12.41 -21.66 -1.34
CA SER A 57 -13.09 -20.40 -0.99
C SER A 57 -13.62 -19.62 -2.20
N LEU A 58 -12.96 -19.76 -3.35
CA LEU A 58 -13.22 -18.99 -4.57
C LEU A 58 -12.97 -19.84 -5.81
N VAL A 59 -13.69 -19.55 -6.88
CA VAL A 59 -13.46 -20.11 -8.20
C VAL A 59 -12.88 -19.03 -9.12
N TYR A 60 -11.73 -19.30 -9.70
CA TYR A 60 -11.03 -18.42 -10.63
C TYR A 60 -11.21 -18.95 -12.05
N GLU A 61 -11.83 -18.16 -12.92
CA GLU A 61 -12.06 -18.52 -14.33
C GLU A 61 -10.75 -18.52 -15.13
N ASN A 62 -9.87 -17.53 -14.88
CA ASN A 62 -8.61 -17.34 -15.61
C ASN A 62 -7.39 -17.35 -14.65
N PRO A 63 -7.13 -18.44 -13.91
CA PRO A 63 -6.10 -18.48 -12.87
C PRO A 63 -4.69 -18.24 -13.42
N LYS A 64 -4.42 -18.66 -14.67
CA LYS A 64 -3.11 -18.47 -15.30
C LYS A 64 -2.76 -17.00 -15.47
N GLU A 65 -3.64 -16.24 -16.10
CA GLU A 65 -3.46 -14.80 -16.32
C GLU A 65 -3.30 -14.07 -14.98
N ARG A 66 -4.14 -14.42 -14.00
CA ARG A 66 -4.08 -13.85 -12.65
C ARG A 66 -2.72 -14.10 -11.99
N LEU A 67 -2.21 -15.32 -12.01
CA LEU A 67 -0.91 -15.66 -11.40
C LEU A 67 0.28 -15.09 -12.15
N TYR A 68 0.22 -14.98 -13.49
CA TYR A 68 1.32 -14.37 -14.27
C TYR A 68 1.60 -12.92 -13.85
N ASN A 69 0.57 -12.16 -13.46
CA ASN A 69 0.72 -10.79 -12.95
C ASN A 69 1.43 -10.71 -11.58
N TYR A 70 1.60 -11.85 -10.91
CA TYR A 70 2.23 -11.99 -9.60
C TYR A 70 3.43 -12.95 -9.66
N LEU A 71 3.91 -13.30 -10.85
CA LEU A 71 4.96 -14.30 -11.00
C LEU A 71 6.27 -13.89 -10.28
N ASP A 72 6.60 -12.60 -10.29
CA ASP A 72 7.77 -12.06 -9.59
C ASP A 72 7.68 -12.16 -8.06
N ILE A 73 6.47 -12.35 -7.51
CA ILE A 73 6.23 -12.61 -6.10
C ILE A 73 6.12 -14.12 -5.85
N LEU A 74 5.42 -14.86 -6.72
CA LEU A 74 5.21 -16.30 -6.59
C LEU A 74 6.52 -17.08 -6.73
N GLU A 75 7.35 -16.73 -7.70
CA GLU A 75 8.61 -17.42 -7.99
C GLU A 75 9.55 -17.49 -6.78
N PRO A 76 9.91 -16.37 -6.13
CA PRO A 76 10.76 -16.44 -4.95
C PRO A 76 10.05 -17.10 -3.74
N LEU A 77 8.72 -17.03 -3.63
CA LEU A 77 7.96 -17.76 -2.60
C LEU A 77 8.11 -19.27 -2.76
N VAL A 78 7.80 -19.82 -3.94
CA VAL A 78 7.78 -21.28 -4.14
C VAL A 78 9.17 -21.90 -4.26
N LEU A 79 10.17 -21.12 -4.67
CA LEU A 79 11.58 -21.53 -4.66
C LEU A 79 12.22 -21.42 -3.26
N GLY A 80 11.44 -21.09 -2.22
CA GLY A 80 11.93 -21.06 -0.84
C GLY A 80 12.93 -19.93 -0.57
N LYS A 81 12.84 -18.80 -1.29
CA LYS A 81 13.68 -17.64 -1.04
C LYS A 81 13.23 -16.96 0.25
N ILE A 82 13.94 -17.28 1.33
CA ILE A 82 13.69 -16.73 2.66
C ILE A 82 14.08 -15.24 2.68
N PRO A 83 13.15 -14.34 3.05
CA PRO A 83 13.47 -12.94 3.29
C PRO A 83 14.50 -12.80 4.41
N THR A 84 15.40 -11.82 4.32
CA THR A 84 16.39 -11.56 5.38
C THR A 84 15.78 -10.91 6.63
N GLN A 85 14.51 -10.50 6.54
CA GLN A 85 13.76 -9.84 7.59
C GLN A 85 13.36 -10.87 8.66
N LYS A 86 13.66 -10.55 9.92
CA LYS A 86 13.18 -11.30 11.07
C LYS A 86 11.74 -10.90 11.38
N ILE A 87 10.83 -11.85 11.45
CA ILE A 87 9.43 -11.63 11.83
C ILE A 87 9.17 -12.31 13.17
N LEU A 88 8.69 -11.53 14.14
CA LEU A 88 8.27 -12.01 15.45
C LEU A 88 6.78 -12.32 15.42
N GLY A 89 6.40 -13.48 15.97
CA GLY A 89 5.02 -13.89 16.19
C GLY A 89 4.37 -13.18 17.37
N ASN A 90 3.14 -13.56 17.71
CA ASN A 90 2.36 -12.94 18.79
C ASN A 90 3.03 -13.04 20.16
N ASP A 91 3.79 -14.12 20.39
CA ASP A 91 4.51 -14.36 21.64
C ASP A 91 5.91 -13.72 21.68
N SER A 92 6.22 -12.84 20.72
CA SER A 92 7.53 -12.20 20.52
C SER A 92 8.67 -13.19 20.18
N GLU A 93 8.33 -14.42 19.80
CA GLU A 93 9.28 -15.41 19.30
C GLU A 93 9.49 -15.25 17.78
N GLU A 94 10.68 -15.58 17.30
CA GLU A 94 10.99 -15.55 15.86
C GLU A 94 10.23 -16.69 15.17
N LEU A 95 9.48 -16.34 14.12
CA LEU A 95 8.76 -17.32 13.30
C LEU A 95 9.74 -18.18 12.50
N ASP A 96 9.30 -19.38 12.14
CA ASP A 96 10.15 -20.23 11.31
C ASP A 96 10.33 -19.64 9.89
N PRO A 97 11.37 -20.07 9.14
CA PRO A 97 11.66 -19.48 7.82
C PRO A 97 10.54 -19.63 6.78
N ILE A 98 9.74 -20.68 6.87
CA ILE A 98 8.62 -20.94 5.96
C ILE A 98 7.47 -19.99 6.28
N GLU A 99 7.09 -19.89 7.56
CA GLU A 99 6.08 -18.93 8.03
C GLU A 99 6.50 -17.49 7.71
N THR A 100 7.76 -17.15 7.96
CA THR A 100 8.35 -15.84 7.64
C THR A 100 8.19 -15.52 6.16
N SER A 101 8.51 -16.48 5.28
CA SER A 101 8.37 -16.31 3.83
C SER A 101 6.91 -16.09 3.44
N LEU A 102 5.99 -16.93 3.93
CA LEU A 102 4.56 -16.82 3.65
C LEU A 102 4.00 -15.46 4.05
N ILE A 103 4.27 -15.02 5.27
CA ILE A 103 3.78 -13.74 5.80
C ILE A 103 4.38 -12.56 5.02
N PHE A 104 5.67 -12.60 4.69
CA PHE A 104 6.32 -11.54 3.94
C PHE A 104 5.73 -11.40 2.53
N TYR A 105 5.56 -12.52 1.81
CA TYR A 105 4.97 -12.48 0.47
C TYR A 105 3.47 -12.18 0.53
N HIS A 106 2.76 -12.56 1.59
CA HIS A 106 1.37 -12.14 1.82
C HIS A 106 1.25 -10.61 1.88
N GLN A 107 2.10 -9.94 2.67
CA GLN A 107 2.19 -8.47 2.70
C GLN A 107 2.42 -7.91 1.28
N LYS A 108 3.36 -8.47 0.50
CA LYS A 108 3.70 -7.99 -0.85
C LYS A 108 2.55 -8.13 -1.85
N VAL A 109 1.85 -9.25 -1.80
CA VAL A 109 0.67 -9.51 -2.64
C VAL A 109 -0.40 -8.47 -2.38
N LEU A 110 -0.75 -8.28 -1.10
CA LEU A 110 -1.80 -7.36 -0.70
C LEU A 110 -1.43 -5.90 -0.97
N GLU A 111 -0.16 -5.50 -0.77
CA GLU A 111 0.32 -4.17 -1.15
C GLU A 111 0.01 -3.87 -2.62
N ARG A 112 0.37 -4.79 -3.53
CA ARG A 112 0.13 -4.64 -4.97
C ARG A 112 -1.36 -4.62 -5.32
N GLU A 113 -2.14 -5.54 -4.76
CA GLU A 113 -3.57 -5.65 -5.05
C GLU A 113 -4.34 -4.43 -4.52
N LEU A 114 -4.08 -4.02 -3.28
CA LEU A 114 -4.73 -2.86 -2.66
C LEU A 114 -4.32 -1.54 -3.30
N GLU A 115 -3.08 -1.40 -3.80
CA GLU A 115 -2.69 -0.24 -4.61
C GLU A 115 -3.59 -0.09 -5.85
N THR A 116 -3.91 -1.20 -6.51
CA THR A 116 -4.79 -1.22 -7.68
C THR A 116 -6.23 -0.89 -7.28
N ILE A 117 -6.75 -1.55 -6.25
CA ILE A 117 -8.12 -1.32 -5.73
C ILE A 117 -8.30 0.13 -5.29
N ASN A 118 -7.39 0.67 -4.46
CA ASN A 118 -7.43 2.05 -4.01
C ASN A 118 -7.37 3.03 -5.20
N SER A 119 -6.60 2.71 -6.25
CA SER A 119 -6.53 3.51 -7.47
C SER A 119 -7.81 3.53 -8.28
N LEU A 120 -8.58 2.45 -8.23
CA LEU A 120 -9.86 2.38 -8.94
C LEU A 120 -10.97 3.08 -8.15
N LEU A 121 -10.89 3.09 -6.81
CA LEU A 121 -11.91 3.66 -5.93
C LEU A 121 -11.72 5.16 -5.64
N CYS A 122 -10.48 5.62 -5.44
CA CYS A 122 -10.20 7.00 -5.00
C CYS A 122 -10.63 8.06 -6.05
N GLY A 123 -10.43 7.77 -7.33
CA GLY A 123 -10.72 8.71 -8.43
C GLY A 123 -12.21 9.04 -8.52
N PRO A 124 -13.10 8.03 -8.69
CA PRO A 124 -14.54 8.25 -8.79
C PRO A 124 -15.17 8.99 -7.61
N CYS A 125 -14.58 8.90 -6.40
CA CYS A 125 -15.12 9.56 -5.21
C CYS A 125 -14.45 10.89 -4.86
N ASN A 126 -13.57 11.43 -5.71
CA ASN A 126 -12.80 12.66 -5.46
C ASN A 126 -12.10 12.66 -4.07
N CYS A 127 -11.51 11.51 -3.70
CA CYS A 127 -10.78 11.41 -2.45
C CYS A 127 -9.49 12.24 -2.53
N HIS A 128 -9.33 13.20 -1.61
CA HIS A 128 -8.18 14.10 -1.54
C HIS A 128 -7.40 13.96 -0.22
N LEU A 129 -7.68 12.94 0.59
CA LEU A 129 -7.07 12.77 1.91
C LEU A 129 -5.54 12.69 1.88
N CYS A 130 -4.97 12.07 0.85
CA CYS A 130 -3.52 12.00 0.66
C CYS A 130 -2.90 13.26 0.02
N CYS A 131 -3.73 14.24 -0.32
CA CYS A 131 -3.34 15.48 -1.00
C CYS A 131 -3.43 16.71 -0.09
N ILE A 132 -3.76 16.53 1.20
CA ILE A 132 -3.87 17.60 2.18
C ILE A 132 -2.92 17.31 3.34
N GLY A 133 -2.25 18.36 3.84
CA GLY A 133 -1.43 18.28 5.03
C GLY A 133 -2.26 18.05 6.31
N PRO A 134 -1.59 17.87 7.46
CA PRO A 134 -2.27 17.79 8.75
C PRO A 134 -3.07 19.06 9.04
N GLY A 135 -4.14 18.96 9.83
CA GLY A 135 -4.89 20.12 10.30
C GLY A 135 -4.12 20.91 11.37
N ALA A 136 -4.58 22.12 11.69
CA ALA A 136 -3.94 22.98 12.69
C ALA A 136 -3.72 22.31 14.06
N HIS A 137 -4.62 21.40 14.45
CA HIS A 137 -4.62 20.71 15.75
C HIS A 137 -4.18 19.25 15.69
N ASP A 138 -3.77 18.75 14.53
CA ASP A 138 -3.29 17.37 14.41
C ASP A 138 -1.94 17.22 15.12
N LYS A 139 -1.68 16.06 15.75
CA LYS A 139 -0.39 15.79 16.42
C LYS A 139 0.79 15.90 15.45
N ASN A 140 0.60 15.44 14.22
CA ASN A 140 1.62 15.49 13.18
C ASN A 140 1.79 16.93 12.66
N LEU A 141 3.04 17.36 12.48
CA LEU A 141 3.39 18.69 11.99
C LEU A 141 3.42 18.76 10.45
N PHE A 142 3.68 17.63 9.80
CA PHE A 142 3.71 17.50 8.36
C PHE A 142 3.27 16.09 7.94
N PHE A 143 2.98 15.96 6.66
CA PHE A 143 2.84 14.68 5.97
C PHE A 143 3.95 14.55 4.93
N GLU A 144 4.68 13.44 4.96
CA GLU A 144 5.75 13.14 4.02
C GLU A 144 5.24 12.25 2.88
N ILE A 145 5.53 12.65 1.65
CA ILE A 145 5.33 11.81 0.46
C ILE A 145 6.73 11.52 -0.11
N PRO A 146 7.31 10.34 0.16
CA PRO A 146 8.57 9.94 -0.46
C PRO A 146 8.45 9.92 -1.98
N LEU A 147 9.46 10.47 -2.66
CA LEU A 147 9.52 10.62 -4.12
C LEU A 147 10.75 9.93 -4.69
N ARG A 148 10.56 9.26 -5.83
CA ARG A 148 11.65 8.86 -6.70
C ARG A 148 12.17 10.06 -7.49
N LYS A 149 13.41 9.97 -8.00
CA LYS A 149 14.05 11.07 -8.74
C LYS A 149 13.26 11.49 -9.98
N ASP A 150 12.66 10.54 -10.68
CA ASP A 150 11.79 10.77 -11.85
C ASP A 150 10.44 11.40 -11.48
N GLU A 151 9.99 11.24 -10.24
CA GLU A 151 8.73 11.80 -9.73
C GLU A 151 8.85 13.27 -9.28
N LEU A 152 10.05 13.80 -9.08
CA LEU A 152 10.27 15.19 -8.67
C LEU A 152 9.64 16.18 -9.65
N SER A 153 9.75 15.87 -10.94
CA SER A 153 9.20 16.70 -12.03
C SER A 153 7.66 16.79 -12.04
N LEU A 154 6.97 15.95 -11.26
CA LEU A 154 5.51 15.99 -11.15
C LEU A 154 5.02 17.16 -10.29
N PHE A 155 5.87 17.77 -9.47
CA PHE A 155 5.47 18.79 -8.50
C PHE A 155 6.19 20.10 -8.79
N ASN A 156 5.41 21.16 -9.07
CA ASN A 156 5.94 22.50 -9.29
C ASN A 156 6.08 23.25 -7.95
N VAL A 157 7.07 22.85 -7.14
CA VAL A 157 7.41 23.45 -5.86
C VAL A 157 8.93 23.58 -5.73
N ASP A 158 9.39 24.42 -4.80
CA ASP A 158 10.81 24.57 -4.52
C ASP A 158 11.45 23.26 -4.06
N VAL A 159 12.71 23.06 -4.44
CA VAL A 159 13.53 21.90 -4.08
C VAL A 159 14.69 22.36 -3.21
N ILE A 160 14.71 21.90 -1.96
CA ILE A 160 15.81 22.16 -1.02
C ILE A 160 16.80 21.01 -1.08
N SER A 161 18.02 21.33 -1.50
CA SER A 161 19.14 20.40 -1.57
C SER A 161 20.38 21.07 -0.99
N THR A 162 20.52 21.01 0.34
CA THR A 162 21.68 21.57 1.04
C THR A 162 22.49 20.44 1.66
N GLN A 163 23.72 20.74 2.10
CA GLN A 163 24.52 19.75 2.84
C GLN A 163 23.84 19.34 4.16
N ALA A 164 23.17 20.28 4.82
CA ALA A 164 22.40 20.01 6.04
C ALA A 164 21.25 19.03 5.76
N SER A 165 20.41 19.30 4.75
CA SER A 165 19.26 18.44 4.43
C SER A 165 19.70 17.02 4.07
N LYS A 166 20.77 16.88 3.29
CA LYS A 166 21.37 15.59 2.89
C LYS A 166 21.96 14.78 4.05
N SER A 167 22.13 15.38 5.21
CA SER A 167 22.67 14.71 6.40
C SER A 167 21.60 14.28 7.40
N MET A 168 20.35 14.70 7.19
CA MET A 168 19.24 14.55 8.14
C MET A 168 18.09 13.70 7.59
N SER A 169 17.20 13.30 8.48
CA SER A 169 15.89 12.69 8.24
C SER A 169 14.78 13.66 8.66
N PRO A 170 13.60 13.63 8.03
CA PRO A 170 12.46 14.45 8.46
C PRO A 170 11.98 14.15 9.89
N TYR A 171 12.35 12.99 10.44
CA TYR A 171 11.96 12.52 11.78
C TYR A 171 13.09 12.59 12.83
N ASP A 172 14.20 13.26 12.54
CA ASP A 172 15.26 13.47 13.53
C ASP A 172 14.79 14.40 14.67
N ASP A 173 15.31 14.21 15.88
CA ASP A 173 14.95 15.01 17.07
C ASP A 173 15.15 16.52 16.85
N ASN A 174 16.21 16.88 16.12
CA ASN A 174 16.47 18.26 15.70
C ASN A 174 15.92 18.48 14.30
N SER A 175 15.02 19.44 14.15
CA SER A 175 14.42 19.76 12.85
C SER A 175 15.39 20.52 11.95
N LEU A 176 15.38 20.22 10.65
CA LEU A 176 16.09 21.01 9.65
C LEU A 176 15.53 22.44 9.64
N LEU A 177 16.42 23.42 9.82
CA LEU A 177 16.11 24.83 9.66
C LEU A 177 16.55 25.32 8.28
N ILE A 178 15.65 25.99 7.57
CA ILE A 178 15.92 26.63 6.29
C ILE A 178 15.68 28.13 6.51
N ASN A 179 16.73 28.93 6.41
CA ASN A 179 16.72 30.36 6.74
C ASN A 179 16.16 30.66 8.15
N GLY A 180 16.43 29.77 9.12
CA GLY A 180 15.97 29.91 10.50
C GLY A 180 14.55 29.41 10.77
N VAL A 181 13.83 28.92 9.76
CA VAL A 181 12.46 28.40 9.88
C VAL A 181 12.48 26.87 9.79
N PRO A 182 11.74 26.14 10.65
CA PRO A 182 11.59 24.69 10.53
C PRO A 182 10.98 24.29 9.20
N PHE A 183 11.53 23.24 8.58
CA PHE A 183 11.11 22.81 7.24
C PHE A 183 9.60 22.50 7.12
N PHE A 184 8.98 21.99 8.19
CA PHE A 184 7.56 21.65 8.22
C PHE A 184 6.63 22.87 8.32
N GLU A 185 7.16 24.09 8.38
CA GLU A 185 6.39 25.35 8.33
C GLU A 185 6.45 26.01 6.95
N LEU A 186 7.28 25.51 6.02
CA LEU A 186 7.51 26.12 4.71
C LEU A 186 6.58 25.63 3.60
N GLY A 187 5.88 24.52 3.84
CA GLY A 187 5.28 23.70 2.79
C GLY A 187 4.19 24.39 1.94
N PRO A 188 3.84 23.79 0.78
CA PRO A 188 4.38 22.54 0.22
C PRO A 188 5.77 22.70 -0.41
N ILE A 189 6.71 21.80 -0.12
CA ILE A 189 8.11 21.89 -0.59
C ILE A 189 8.74 20.51 -0.78
N ILE A 190 9.69 20.35 -1.71
CA ILE A 190 10.49 19.13 -1.84
C ILE A 190 11.81 19.31 -1.11
N ILE A 191 12.23 18.28 -0.37
CA ILE A 191 13.53 18.26 0.31
C ILE A 191 14.29 17.00 -0.06
N GLU A 192 15.59 17.14 -0.37
CA GLU A 192 16.54 16.05 -0.48
C GLU A 192 17.13 15.74 0.90
N TRP A 193 16.70 14.61 1.45
CA TRP A 193 17.14 14.04 2.72
C TRP A 193 18.30 13.06 2.53
N LYS A 194 18.86 12.59 3.65
CA LYS A 194 19.86 11.51 3.68
C LYS A 194 19.44 10.25 2.91
N ARG A 195 18.16 9.89 2.93
CA ARG A 195 17.63 8.64 2.36
C ARG A 195 16.85 8.81 1.05
N GLY A 196 16.81 10.01 0.47
CA GLY A 196 16.09 10.25 -0.77
C GLY A 196 15.41 11.60 -0.80
N HIS A 197 14.35 11.72 -1.59
CA HIS A 197 13.57 12.95 -1.71
C HIS A 197 12.17 12.73 -1.15
N SER A 198 11.57 13.79 -0.63
CA SER A 198 10.15 13.77 -0.31
C SER A 198 9.49 15.12 -0.56
N LEU A 199 8.23 15.09 -0.96
CA LEU A 199 7.35 16.24 -0.82
C LEU A 199 6.86 16.32 0.63
N ILE A 200 7.05 17.47 1.24
CA ILE A 200 6.55 17.80 2.58
C ILE A 200 5.29 18.63 2.42
N LEU A 201 4.18 18.11 2.94
CA LEU A 201 2.94 18.86 3.13
C LEU A 201 2.87 19.30 4.60
N SER A 202 3.17 20.57 4.86
CA SER A 202 3.01 21.21 6.17
C SER A 202 1.55 21.24 6.62
N ARG A 203 1.31 21.61 7.89
CA ARG A 203 -0.04 21.86 8.39
C ARG A 203 -0.81 22.80 7.47
N GLU A 204 -2.05 22.41 7.19
CA GLU A 204 -3.03 23.14 6.37
C GLU A 204 -2.61 23.37 4.91
N SER A 205 -1.46 22.83 4.50
CA SER A 205 -1.03 22.87 3.11
C SER A 205 -1.81 21.89 2.24
N ILE A 206 -1.72 22.13 0.94
CA ILE A 206 -2.37 21.34 -0.09
C ILE A 206 -1.33 20.93 -1.12
N CYS A 207 -1.45 19.70 -1.61
CA CYS A 207 -0.63 19.21 -2.70
C CYS A 207 -0.79 20.12 -3.93
N PRO A 208 0.29 20.54 -4.59
CA PRO A 208 0.22 21.43 -5.76
C PRO A 208 -0.53 20.80 -6.95
N ASN A 209 -0.67 19.47 -6.94
CA ASN A 209 -1.43 18.72 -7.92
C ASN A 209 -2.91 18.52 -7.55
N LEU A 210 -3.39 19.03 -6.41
CA LEU A 210 -4.82 19.04 -6.11
C LEU A 210 -5.50 20.12 -6.96
N ASP A 211 -6.56 19.75 -7.68
CA ASP A 211 -7.37 20.66 -8.47
C ASP A 211 -8.55 21.25 -7.67
N ALA A 212 -9.23 22.22 -8.25
CA ALA A 212 -10.38 22.89 -7.63
C ALA A 212 -11.60 21.96 -7.45
N SER A 213 -11.67 20.86 -8.21
CA SER A 213 -12.69 19.80 -8.07
C SER A 213 -12.29 18.71 -7.08
N LEU A 214 -11.19 18.91 -6.33
CA LEU A 214 -10.62 17.97 -5.35
C LEU A 214 -10.04 16.68 -5.99
N GLY A 215 -9.75 16.71 -7.28
CA GLY A 215 -9.05 15.67 -8.03
C GLY A 215 -7.53 15.90 -8.07
N CYS A 216 -6.78 14.82 -8.31
CA CYS A 216 -5.33 14.91 -8.51
C CYS A 216 -5.00 15.03 -10.00
N LYS A 217 -4.37 16.14 -10.41
CA LYS A 217 -3.99 16.44 -11.81
C LYS A 217 -3.06 15.39 -12.43
N VAL A 218 -2.26 14.72 -11.60
CA VAL A 218 -1.31 13.67 -12.02
C VAL A 218 -1.79 12.28 -11.62
N TYR A 219 -3.09 12.04 -11.49
CA TYR A 219 -3.64 10.82 -10.89
C TYR A 219 -3.01 9.52 -11.44
N SER A 220 -2.90 9.36 -12.76
CA SER A 220 -2.30 8.18 -13.39
C SER A 220 -0.78 8.06 -13.18
N LYS A 221 -0.09 9.19 -12.94
CA LYS A 221 1.37 9.27 -12.74
C LYS A 221 1.76 9.46 -11.27
N ARG A 222 0.81 9.50 -10.35
CA ARG A 222 1.06 9.84 -8.95
C ARG A 222 2.04 8.86 -8.30
N PRO A 223 2.85 9.34 -7.33
CA PRO A 223 3.81 8.51 -6.60
C PRO A 223 3.16 7.28 -5.99
N ILE A 224 3.94 6.22 -5.80
CA ILE A 224 3.44 4.94 -5.28
C ILE A 224 2.81 5.08 -3.90
N THR A 225 3.39 5.91 -3.02
CA THR A 225 2.84 6.21 -1.69
C THR A 225 1.41 6.77 -1.77
N CYS A 226 1.10 7.58 -2.78
CA CYS A 226 -0.23 8.13 -3.01
C CYS A 226 -1.26 7.09 -3.48
N ARG A 227 -0.85 5.86 -3.78
CA ARG A 227 -1.72 4.74 -4.19
C ARG A 227 -2.12 3.83 -3.02
N ARG A 228 -1.45 3.98 -1.87
CA ARG A 228 -1.65 3.16 -0.65
C ARG A 228 -2.61 3.70 0.45
N PRO A 229 -3.21 4.91 0.40
CA PRO A 229 -3.54 5.61 1.65
C PRO A 229 -4.87 5.24 2.34
N GLN A 230 -5.66 4.28 1.86
CA GLN A 230 -7.07 4.17 2.32
C GLN A 230 -7.46 2.78 2.82
N ILE A 231 -7.02 1.73 2.14
CA ILE A 231 -7.02 0.36 2.64
C ILE A 231 -5.60 -0.14 2.44
N PHE A 232 -4.95 -0.62 3.50
CA PHE A 232 -3.58 -1.09 3.41
C PHE A 232 -3.36 -2.38 4.18
N ALA A 233 -2.43 -3.16 3.62
CA ALA A 233 -1.95 -4.39 4.22
C ALA A 233 -1.17 -4.06 5.49
N TYR A 234 -1.60 -4.66 6.59
CA TYR A 234 -0.93 -4.57 7.89
C TYR A 234 -0.71 -5.99 8.40
N VAL A 235 -0.12 -6.83 7.54
CA VAL A 235 0.22 -8.21 7.88
C VAL A 235 1.46 -8.23 8.77
N ILE A 236 2.41 -7.33 8.49
CA ILE A 236 3.60 -7.09 9.29
C ILE A 236 3.80 -5.61 9.58
N GLU A 237 4.37 -5.30 10.74
CA GLU A 237 4.77 -3.96 11.16
C GLU A 237 6.27 -3.92 11.43
N GLU A 238 6.98 -2.93 10.88
CA GLU A 238 8.41 -2.75 11.14
C GLU A 238 8.62 -2.03 12.48
N ASN A 239 9.44 -2.62 13.36
CA ASN A 239 9.95 -1.92 14.53
C ASN A 239 11.16 -1.06 14.10
N SER A 240 10.95 0.25 14.01
CA SER A 240 11.98 1.19 13.53
C SER A 240 13.27 1.22 14.38
N LYS A 241 13.25 0.71 15.62
CA LYS A 241 14.43 0.69 16.51
C LYS A 241 15.30 -0.55 16.33
N SER A 242 14.68 -1.72 16.15
CA SER A 242 15.38 -3.00 16.02
C SER A 242 15.56 -3.46 14.57
N GLY A 243 14.79 -2.91 13.63
CA GLY A 243 14.71 -3.40 12.25
C GLY A 243 14.07 -4.77 12.12
N THR A 244 13.45 -5.28 13.19
CA THR A 244 12.65 -6.51 13.18
C THR A 244 11.21 -6.19 12.82
N PHE A 245 10.49 -7.17 12.30
CA PHE A 245 9.08 -7.05 11.98
C PHE A 245 8.24 -7.80 13.02
N GLN A 246 7.05 -7.30 13.29
CA GLN A 246 6.05 -7.94 14.14
C GLN A 246 4.89 -8.43 13.25
N PHE A 247 4.48 -9.69 13.41
CA PHE A 247 3.27 -10.19 12.78
C PHE A 247 2.04 -9.50 13.39
N GLN A 248 1.15 -9.05 12.51
CA GLN A 248 -0.04 -8.29 12.85
C GLN A 248 -1.32 -8.92 12.30
N GLY A 249 -1.27 -9.54 11.11
CA GLY A 249 -2.41 -10.27 10.53
C GLY A 249 -3.64 -9.40 10.25
N LYS A 250 -3.46 -8.12 9.91
CA LYS A 250 -4.56 -7.15 9.79
C LYS A 250 -4.66 -6.51 8.42
N LEU A 251 -5.86 -6.03 8.12
CA LEU A 251 -6.19 -5.10 7.05
C LEU A 251 -6.70 -3.81 7.66
N LEU A 252 -6.00 -2.70 7.45
CA LEU A 252 -6.42 -1.42 8.00
C LEU A 252 -7.15 -0.61 6.94
N ALA A 253 -8.31 -0.02 7.29
CA ALA A 253 -9.08 0.86 6.42
C ALA A 253 -9.44 2.18 7.10
N ILE A 254 -9.30 3.28 6.35
CA ILE A 254 -9.44 4.65 6.83
C ILE A 254 -10.89 5.15 6.64
N LEU A 255 -11.62 5.31 7.74
CA LEU A 255 -13.03 5.71 7.77
C LEU A 255 -13.30 7.10 7.18
N ASP A 256 -12.30 7.98 7.18
CA ASP A 256 -12.42 9.32 6.60
C ASP A 256 -12.49 9.25 5.06
N CYS A 257 -12.09 8.11 4.47
CA CYS A 257 -12.16 7.90 3.03
C CYS A 257 -13.62 7.71 2.59
N PRO A 258 -14.12 8.45 1.58
CA PRO A 258 -15.54 8.37 1.19
C PRO A 258 -16.05 6.97 0.85
N TYR A 259 -15.21 6.11 0.27
CA TYR A 259 -15.62 4.76 -0.13
C TYR A 259 -15.53 3.72 0.99
N VAL A 260 -14.74 3.95 2.04
CA VAL A 260 -14.52 2.92 3.08
C VAL A 260 -15.81 2.62 3.84
N PRO A 261 -16.61 3.61 4.30
CA PRO A 261 -17.92 3.33 4.90
C PRO A 261 -18.89 2.63 3.94
N GLU A 262 -18.85 2.97 2.65
CA GLU A 262 -19.74 2.41 1.61
C GLU A 262 -19.41 0.97 1.21
N LEU A 263 -18.16 0.57 1.40
CA LEU A 263 -17.62 -0.75 1.04
C LEU A 263 -17.26 -1.60 2.26
N ARG A 264 -17.76 -1.25 3.44
CA ARG A 264 -17.39 -1.92 4.69
C ARG A 264 -17.58 -3.44 4.61
N GLN A 265 -18.70 -3.90 4.04
CA GLN A 265 -18.97 -5.33 3.90
C GLN A 265 -17.97 -6.01 2.96
N GLU A 266 -17.73 -5.40 1.79
CA GLU A 266 -16.78 -5.90 0.80
C GLU A 266 -15.34 -5.91 1.33
N ILE A 267 -14.94 -4.92 2.15
CA ILE A 267 -13.64 -4.86 2.82
C ILE A 267 -13.51 -5.97 3.87
N HIS A 268 -14.55 -6.23 4.67
CA HIS A 268 -14.57 -7.36 5.61
C HIS A 268 -14.49 -8.71 4.89
N GLN A 269 -15.22 -8.86 3.79
CA GLN A 269 -15.17 -10.08 2.99
C GLN A 269 -13.77 -10.30 2.39
N TYR A 270 -13.18 -9.25 1.80
CA TYR A 270 -11.82 -9.29 1.29
C TYR A 270 -10.82 -9.71 2.38
N ALA A 271 -10.89 -9.09 3.56
CA ALA A 271 -10.01 -9.46 4.68
C ALA A 271 -10.19 -10.92 5.10
N SER A 272 -11.43 -11.39 5.24
CA SER A 272 -11.73 -12.78 5.60
C SER A 272 -11.20 -13.78 4.58
N LEU A 273 -11.33 -13.50 3.28
CA LEU A 273 -10.79 -14.34 2.21
C LEU A 273 -9.25 -14.35 2.20
N ASN A 274 -8.62 -13.33 2.77
CA ASN A 274 -7.17 -13.25 2.96
C ASN A 274 -6.71 -13.69 4.36
N GLU A 275 -7.60 -14.22 5.21
CA GLU A 275 -7.26 -14.61 6.60
C GLU A 275 -6.73 -13.45 7.45
N LEU A 276 -7.33 -12.26 7.32
CA LEU A 276 -6.97 -11.05 8.07
C LEU A 276 -8.11 -10.50 8.90
N ASP A 277 -7.74 -9.83 10.00
CA ASP A 277 -8.65 -9.02 10.81
C ASP A 277 -8.76 -7.58 10.27
N VAL A 278 -9.97 -7.02 10.24
CA VAL A 278 -10.17 -5.63 9.80
C VAL A 278 -10.06 -4.66 10.97
N ILE A 279 -9.23 -3.62 10.78
CA ILE A 279 -9.19 -2.44 11.65
C ILE A 279 -9.74 -1.24 10.90
N LEU A 280 -10.84 -0.68 11.40
CA LEU A 280 -11.39 0.57 10.90
C LEU A 280 -10.94 1.71 11.81
N THR A 281 -10.21 2.68 11.26
CA THR A 281 -9.69 3.82 12.02
C THR A 281 -9.88 5.14 11.27
N LYS A 282 -9.79 6.25 11.98
CA LYS A 282 -9.71 7.58 11.36
C LYS A 282 -8.25 7.90 11.05
N ASN A 283 -8.02 8.68 10.01
CA ASN A 283 -6.69 9.02 9.49
C ASN A 283 -5.85 9.86 10.48
N ARG A 284 -6.48 10.49 11.48
CA ARG A 284 -5.92 11.62 12.24
C ARG A 284 -6.18 11.56 13.76
N CYS A 285 -5.94 10.42 14.42
CA CYS A 285 -6.00 10.30 15.90
C CYS A 285 -4.66 9.87 16.50
#